data_AF-A0A1G8TMX6-F1
#
_entry.id   AF-A0A1G8TMX6-F1
#
_cell.length_a   1.000
_cell.length_b   1.000
_cell.length_c   1.000
_cell.angle_alpha   90.00
_cell.angle_beta   90.00
_cell.angle_gamma   90.00
#
_symmetry.space_group_name_H-M   'P 1'
#
loop_
_entity.id
_entity.type
_entity.pdbx_description
1 polymer ?
#
loop_
_entity_poly.entity_id
_entity_poly.type
_entity_poly.pdbx_seq_one_letter_code
_entity_poly.pdbx_strand_id
1 'polypeptide(L)'
;MNQREKNWHGQHKAGLSRGERAADFLRNGMGSWTFVGLFVAFMAVWAAVNTSLRPPQAWDPYPFILLNLFLSMLAGLQGAILLIAAKRQDAIAAAMAQHDYETDVQAKSEIDRLMAVNNQQLQLLEELRAMLAQREGRPGPG
;
A
#
# COMPACT_ATOMS: atom_id res chain seq x y z
N MET A 1 9.51 -26.16 -24.84
CA MET A 1 10.17 -24.84 -24.86
C MET A 1 9.19 -23.77 -24.38
N ASN A 2 9.47 -23.21 -23.20
CA ASN A 2 9.14 -21.86 -22.69
C ASN A 2 7.73 -21.27 -22.90
N GLN A 3 6.85 -21.42 -21.89
CA GLN A 3 5.79 -20.45 -21.60
C GLN A 3 6.22 -19.61 -20.39
N ARG A 4 7.09 -18.62 -20.64
CA ARG A 4 7.43 -17.59 -19.66
C ARG A 4 6.38 -16.47 -19.72
N GLU A 5 5.81 -16.17 -18.56
CA GLU A 5 5.39 -14.82 -18.15
C GLU A 5 4.37 -14.10 -19.03
N LYS A 6 3.11 -14.57 -19.01
CA LYS A 6 1.99 -13.61 -19.14
C LYS A 6 1.81 -12.93 -17.79
N ASN A 7 2.58 -11.85 -17.57
CA ASN A 7 2.50 -10.99 -16.40
C ASN A 7 1.04 -10.60 -16.09
N TRP A 8 0.60 -10.96 -14.89
CA TRP A 8 -0.77 -10.75 -14.38
C TRP A 8 -1.13 -9.27 -14.19
N HIS A 9 -0.18 -8.35 -14.42
CA HIS A 9 -0.32 -6.89 -14.28
C HIS A 9 -1.09 -6.19 -15.42
N GLY A 10 -1.43 -6.89 -16.50
CA GLY A 10 -2.14 -6.30 -17.66
C GLY A 10 -3.68 -6.41 -17.62
N GLN A 11 -4.24 -7.39 -16.91
CA GLN A 11 -5.67 -7.71 -17.05
C GLN A 11 -6.59 -6.98 -16.04
N HIS A 12 -6.03 -6.32 -15.03
CA HIS A 12 -6.77 -5.41 -14.12
C HIS A 12 -6.89 -3.96 -14.65
N LYS A 13 -6.89 -3.75 -15.98
CA LYS A 13 -7.11 -2.44 -16.62
C LYS A 13 -8.30 -2.38 -17.57
N ALA A 14 -9.18 -3.39 -17.55
CA ALA A 14 -10.31 -3.49 -18.46
C ALA A 14 -11.68 -3.28 -17.79
N GLY A 15 -11.74 -2.43 -16.76
CA GLY A 15 -13.01 -2.05 -16.11
C GLY A 15 -13.04 -0.66 -15.48
N LEU A 16 -12.04 0.19 -15.75
CA LEU A 16 -11.97 1.51 -15.12
C LEU A 16 -13.04 2.43 -15.70
N SER A 17 -14.06 2.71 -14.90
CA SER A 17 -15.04 3.74 -15.18
C SER A 17 -14.31 5.04 -15.52
N ARG A 18 -14.82 5.83 -16.47
CA ARG A 18 -14.27 7.17 -16.79
C ARG A 18 -14.06 8.02 -15.53
N GLY A 19 -14.84 7.77 -14.47
CA GLY A 19 -14.69 8.38 -13.15
C GLY A 19 -13.40 8.01 -12.41
N GLU A 20 -12.92 6.77 -12.47
CA GLU A 20 -11.68 6.36 -11.77
C GLU A 20 -10.44 6.96 -12.42
N ARG A 21 -10.45 7.08 -13.76
CA ARG A 21 -9.35 7.73 -14.51
C ARG A 21 -9.33 9.25 -14.29
N ALA A 22 -10.50 9.88 -14.13
CA ALA A 22 -10.60 11.28 -13.73
C ALA A 22 -10.17 11.49 -12.27
N ALA A 23 -10.54 10.57 -11.37
CA ALA A 23 -10.12 10.60 -9.96
C ALA A 23 -8.60 10.44 -9.81
N ASP A 24 -7.96 9.56 -10.58
CA ASP A 24 -6.49 9.41 -10.56
C ASP A 24 -5.77 10.63 -11.13
N PHE A 25 -6.32 11.27 -12.17
CA PHE A 25 -5.77 12.52 -12.70
C PHE A 25 -5.92 13.69 -11.71
N LEU A 26 -7.10 13.80 -11.08
CA LEU A 26 -7.34 14.77 -10.00
C LEU A 26 -6.43 14.52 -8.80
N ARG A 27 -6.25 13.27 -8.39
CA ARG A 27 -5.37 12.87 -7.28
C ARG A 27 -3.91 13.22 -7.56
N ASN A 28 -3.40 12.90 -8.75
CA ASN A 28 -2.02 13.19 -9.12
C ASN A 28 -1.77 14.69 -9.37
N GLY A 29 -2.79 15.43 -9.85
CA GLY A 29 -2.69 16.87 -10.07
C GLY A 29 -2.84 17.71 -8.80
N MET A 30 -3.75 17.31 -7.90
CA MET A 30 -4.06 18.03 -6.65
C MET A 30 -3.01 17.81 -5.55
N GLY A 31 -2.19 16.76 -5.65
CA GLY A 31 -1.10 16.49 -4.71
C GLY A 31 0.19 17.28 -4.96
N SER A 32 0.30 18.03 -6.06
CA SER A 32 1.50 18.82 -6.35
C SER A 32 1.47 20.17 -5.63
N TRP A 33 2.57 20.53 -4.96
CA TRP A 33 2.76 21.84 -4.34
C TRP A 33 2.58 23.01 -5.32
N THR A 34 2.81 22.79 -6.62
CA THR A 34 2.58 23.79 -7.67
C THR A 34 1.10 24.07 -7.92
N PHE A 35 0.22 23.07 -7.76
CA PHE A 35 -1.23 23.24 -7.93
C PHE A 35 -1.83 24.04 -6.77
N VAL A 36 -1.37 23.78 -5.54
CA VAL A 36 -1.77 24.55 -4.35
C VAL A 36 -1.43 26.04 -4.54
N GLY A 37 -0.21 26.34 -5.01
CA GLY A 37 0.20 27.71 -5.30
C GLY A 37 -0.66 28.40 -6.37
N LEU A 38 -0.94 27.71 -7.49
CA LEU A 38 -1.81 28.24 -8.55
C LEU A 38 -3.24 28.47 -8.06
N PHE A 39 -3.77 27.56 -7.24
CA PHE A 39 -5.11 27.67 -6.68
C PHE A 39 -5.26 28.87 -5.75
N VAL A 40 -4.29 29.07 -4.85
CA VAL A 40 -4.25 30.24 -3.96
C VAL A 40 -4.11 31.54 -4.76
N ALA A 41 -3.27 31.55 -5.79
CA ALA A 41 -3.14 32.70 -6.69
C ALA A 41 -4.45 32.99 -7.44
N PHE A 42 -5.15 31.97 -7.94
CA PHE A 42 -6.45 32.11 -8.57
C PHE A 42 -7.50 32.68 -7.60
N MET A 43 -7.54 32.20 -6.35
CA MET A 43 -8.44 32.74 -5.32
C MET A 43 -8.13 34.22 -5.03
N ALA A 44 -6.85 34.59 -4.93
CA ALA A 44 -6.44 35.97 -4.70
C ALA A 44 -6.82 36.89 -5.88
N VAL A 45 -6.61 36.43 -7.12
CA VAL A 45 -7.02 37.16 -8.33
C VAL A 45 -8.54 37.32 -8.38
N TRP A 46 -9.29 36.25 -8.10
CA TRP A 46 -10.76 36.28 -8.09
C TRP A 46 -11.29 37.26 -7.04
N ALA A 47 -10.76 37.20 -5.82
CA ALA A 47 -11.11 38.14 -4.75
C ALA A 47 -10.75 39.59 -5.12
N ALA A 48 -9.60 39.82 -5.76
CA ALA A 48 -9.16 41.16 -6.20
C ALA A 48 -10.04 41.73 -7.33
N VAL A 49 -10.36 40.93 -8.35
CA VAL A 49 -11.26 41.32 -9.44
C VAL A 49 -12.63 41.70 -8.88
N ASN A 50 -13.17 40.84 -8.03
CA ASN A 50 -14.52 40.98 -7.51
C ASN A 50 -14.63 42.10 -6.45
N THR A 51 -13.55 42.41 -5.72
CA THR A 51 -13.45 43.60 -4.84
C THR A 51 -13.26 44.89 -5.65
N SER A 52 -12.65 44.82 -6.85
CA SER A 52 -12.48 45.98 -7.73
C SER A 52 -13.79 46.40 -8.43
N LEU A 53 -14.77 45.50 -8.49
CA LEU A 53 -16.13 45.78 -8.99
C LEU A 53 -16.96 46.47 -7.90
N ARG A 54 -17.39 47.72 -8.15
CA ARG A 54 -18.20 48.51 -7.21
C ARG A 54 -19.69 48.08 -7.29
N PRO A 55 -20.46 48.05 -6.19
CA PRO A 55 -21.90 47.75 -6.26
C PRO A 55 -22.61 48.73 -7.20
N PRO A 56 -23.48 48.29 -8.13
CA PRO A 56 -24.27 47.04 -8.16
C PRO A 56 -23.75 45.93 -9.10
N GLN A 57 -22.55 46.05 -9.67
CA GLN A 57 -21.99 45.07 -10.61
C GLN A 57 -21.15 43.96 -9.96
N ALA A 58 -21.01 43.98 -8.62
CA ALA A 58 -20.31 42.92 -7.88
C ALA A 58 -21.11 41.62 -7.96
N TRP A 59 -20.57 40.62 -8.67
CA TRP A 59 -21.19 39.31 -8.85
C TRP A 59 -21.15 38.44 -7.59
N ASP A 60 -20.20 38.67 -6.67
CA ASP A 60 -20.15 37.96 -5.39
C ASP A 60 -19.69 38.91 -4.25
N PRO A 61 -20.58 39.78 -3.74
CA PRO A 61 -20.28 40.71 -2.65
C PRO A 61 -19.81 39.97 -1.39
N TYR A 62 -19.03 40.64 -0.53
CA TYR A 62 -18.67 40.11 0.79
C TYR A 62 -19.95 39.67 1.54
N PRO A 63 -20.09 38.40 1.97
CA PRO A 63 -19.09 37.37 2.23
C PRO A 63 -19.05 36.23 1.18
N PHE A 64 -18.52 36.49 -0.02
CA PHE A 64 -18.12 35.52 -1.08
C PHE A 64 -18.84 34.15 -1.06
N ILE A 65 -20.17 34.14 -1.21
CA ILE A 65 -21.03 32.97 -1.00
C ILE A 65 -20.79 31.90 -2.07
N LEU A 66 -20.54 32.31 -3.31
CA LEU A 66 -20.33 31.38 -4.41
C LEU A 66 -18.98 30.66 -4.28
N LEU A 67 -17.94 31.40 -3.89
CA LEU A 67 -16.62 30.85 -3.66
C LEU A 67 -16.64 29.85 -2.49
N ASN A 68 -17.32 30.19 -1.40
CA ASN A 68 -17.47 29.29 -0.24
C ASN A 68 -18.26 28.01 -0.59
N LEU A 69 -19.33 28.13 -1.38
CA LEU A 69 -20.11 26.98 -1.82
C LEU A 69 -19.29 26.04 -2.71
N PHE A 70 -18.54 26.61 -3.66
CA PHE A 70 -17.68 25.83 -4.56
C PHE A 70 -16.55 25.13 -3.80
N LEU A 71 -15.91 25.82 -2.84
CA LEU A 71 -14.91 25.23 -1.96
C LEU A 71 -15.47 24.08 -1.12
N SER A 72 -16.65 24.27 -0.55
CA SER A 72 -17.31 23.24 0.28
C SER A 72 -17.65 22.00 -0.55
N MET A 73 -18.13 22.18 -1.77
CA MET A 73 -18.39 21.09 -2.70
C MET A 73 -17.09 20.37 -3.12
N LEU A 74 -16.03 21.13 -3.42
CA LEU A 74 -14.71 20.56 -3.74
C LEU A 74 -14.15 19.74 -2.58
N ALA A 75 -14.24 20.25 -1.35
CA ALA A 75 -13.79 19.54 -0.15
C ALA A 75 -14.60 18.25 0.09
N GLY A 76 -15.92 18.30 -0.09
CA GLY A 76 -16.78 17.12 -0.02
C GLY A 76 -16.42 16.05 -1.07
N LEU A 77 -16.18 16.48 -2.31
CA LEU A 77 -15.73 15.60 -3.39
C LEU A 77 -14.34 14.99 -3.08
N GLN A 78 -13.41 15.79 -2.57
CA GLN A 78 -12.09 15.32 -2.13
C GLN A 78 -12.22 14.26 -1.04
N GLY A 79 -13.06 14.49 -0.02
CA GLY A 79 -13.31 13.53 1.05
C GLY A 79 -13.90 12.21 0.54
N ALA A 80 -14.85 12.27 -0.40
CA ALA A 80 -15.42 11.07 -1.02
C ALA A 80 -14.39 10.29 -1.85
N ILE A 81 -13.56 10.97 -2.65
CA ILE A 81 -12.48 10.35 -3.42
C ILE A 81 -11.46 9.69 -2.47
N LEU A 82 -11.10 10.36 -1.37
CA LEU A 82 -10.21 9.82 -0.36
C LEU A 82 -10.79 8.54 0.27
N LEU A 83 -12.08 8.54 0.61
CA LEU A 83 -12.75 7.37 1.19
C LEU A 83 -12.81 6.19 0.21
N ILE A 84 -13.07 6.45 -1.07
CA ILE A 84 -13.05 5.41 -2.12
C ILE A 84 -11.64 4.86 -2.28
N ALA A 85 -10.63 5.72 -2.30
CA ALA A 85 -9.23 5.32 -2.40
C ALA A 85 -8.79 4.48 -1.19
N ALA A 86 -9.18 4.89 0.03
CA ALA A 86 -8.91 4.17 1.27
C ALA A 86 -9.55 2.77 1.25
N LYS A 87 -10.85 2.67 0.94
CA LYS A 87 -11.57 1.39 0.84
C LYS A 87 -10.88 0.40 -0.11
N ARG A 88 -10.34 0.89 -1.24
CA ARG A 88 -9.60 0.05 -2.18
C ARG A 88 -8.25 -0.40 -1.62
N GLN A 89 -7.50 0.50 -0.96
CA GLN A 89 -6.22 0.15 -0.35
C GLN A 89 -6.40 -0.87 0.79
N ASP A 90 -7.43 -0.71 1.62
CA ASP A 90 -7.72 -1.63 2.73
C ASP A 90 -8.05 -3.04 2.22
N ALA A 91 -8.82 -3.16 1.14
CA ALA A 91 -9.13 -4.46 0.52
C ALA A 91 -7.87 -5.17 0.00
N ILE A 92 -6.95 -4.40 -0.61
CA ILE A 92 -5.67 -4.93 -1.09
C ILE A 92 -4.77 -5.33 0.10
N ALA A 93 -4.71 -4.50 1.13
CA ALA A 93 -3.93 -4.76 2.34
C ALA A 93 -4.44 -6.02 3.07
N ALA A 94 -5.75 -6.21 3.18
CA ALA A 94 -6.35 -7.41 3.76
C ALA A 94 -5.99 -8.69 2.97
N ALA A 95 -6.02 -8.62 1.63
CA ALA A 95 -5.64 -9.75 0.78
C ALA A 95 -4.14 -10.09 0.91
N MET A 96 -3.27 -9.07 0.98
CA MET A 96 -1.84 -9.28 1.24
C MET A 96 -1.60 -9.89 2.62
N ALA A 97 -2.27 -9.39 3.66
CA ALA A 97 -2.13 -9.90 5.02
C ALA A 97 -2.53 -11.39 5.12
N GLN A 98 -3.56 -11.83 4.39
CA GLN A 98 -3.96 -13.24 4.36
C GLN A 98 -2.88 -14.12 3.71
N HIS A 99 -2.30 -13.66 2.60
CA HIS A 99 -1.24 -14.39 1.90
C HIS A 99 0.05 -14.46 2.73
N ASP A 100 0.42 -13.36 3.37
CA ASP A 100 1.58 -13.31 4.27
C ASP A 100 1.36 -14.26 5.45
N TYR A 101 0.15 -14.32 6.01
CA TYR A 101 -0.19 -15.25 7.09
C TYR A 101 -0.05 -16.72 6.66
N GLU A 102 -0.54 -17.09 5.48
CA GLU A 102 -0.40 -18.46 4.96
C GLU A 102 1.07 -18.83 4.72
N THR A 103 1.85 -17.89 4.18
CA THR A 103 3.29 -18.05 3.96
C THR A 103 4.04 -18.22 5.29
N ASP A 104 3.71 -17.42 6.30
CA ASP A 104 4.31 -17.50 7.63
C ASP A 104 4.01 -18.83 8.33
N VAL A 105 2.77 -19.34 8.20
CA VAL A 105 2.40 -20.65 8.75
C VAL A 105 3.16 -21.77 8.05
N GLN A 106 3.30 -21.70 6.73
CA GLN A 106 4.09 -22.67 5.98
C GLN A 106 5.57 -22.62 6.37
N ALA A 107 6.15 -21.41 6.46
CA ALA A 107 7.53 -21.21 6.89
C ALA A 107 7.77 -21.77 8.30
N LYS A 108 6.84 -21.56 9.24
CA LYS A 108 6.89 -22.18 10.57
C LYS A 108 6.95 -23.71 10.48
N SER A 109 6.10 -24.32 9.67
CA SER A 109 6.08 -25.78 9.52
C SER A 109 7.40 -26.33 8.94
N GLU A 110 8.04 -25.57 8.05
CA GLU A 110 9.33 -25.93 7.47
C GLU A 110 10.47 -25.79 8.50
N ILE A 111 10.45 -24.71 9.30
CA ILE A 111 11.37 -24.50 10.42
C ILE A 111 11.24 -25.64 11.44
N ASP A 112 10.02 -26.05 11.80
CA ASP A 112 9.79 -27.16 12.72
C ASP A 112 10.37 -28.48 12.20
N ARG A 113 10.22 -28.75 10.88
CA ARG A 113 10.85 -29.92 10.24
C ARG A 113 12.37 -29.85 10.27
N LEU A 114 12.94 -28.67 9.98
CA LEU A 114 14.39 -28.47 10.03
C LEU A 114 14.94 -28.67 11.45
N MET A 115 14.23 -28.17 12.47
CA MET A 115 14.60 -28.39 13.87
C MET A 115 14.52 -29.86 14.26
N ALA A 116 13.50 -30.59 13.80
CA ALA A 116 13.39 -32.03 14.04
C ALA A 116 14.57 -32.81 13.43
N VAL A 117 14.94 -32.50 12.19
CA VAL A 117 16.10 -33.11 11.53
C VAL A 117 17.40 -32.76 12.26
N ASN A 118 17.58 -31.50 12.67
CA ASN A 118 18.76 -31.08 13.41
C ASN A 118 18.91 -31.82 14.76
N ASN A 119 17.81 -31.95 15.52
CA ASN A 119 17.80 -32.72 16.75
C ASN A 119 18.14 -34.20 16.51
N GLN A 120 17.63 -34.80 15.43
CA GLN A 120 17.97 -36.18 15.06
C GLN A 120 19.45 -36.32 14.71
N GLN A 121 20.04 -35.35 14.01
CA GLN A 121 21.49 -35.34 13.72
C GLN A 121 22.33 -35.25 15.01
N LEU A 122 21.91 -34.44 15.98
CA LEU A 122 22.58 -34.33 17.27
C LEU A 122 22.54 -35.66 18.04
N GLN A 123 21.41 -36.35 18.06
CA GLN A 123 21.29 -37.67 18.69
C GLN A 123 22.23 -38.70 18.05
N LEU A 124 22.29 -38.75 16.72
CA LEU A 124 23.22 -39.64 16.01
C LEU A 124 24.69 -39.33 16.33
N LEU A 125 25.04 -38.05 16.45
CA LEU A 125 26.39 -37.63 16.84
C LEU A 125 26.74 -38.05 18.27
N GLU A 126 25.79 -37.97 19.20
CA GLU A 126 25.97 -38.44 20.58
C GLU A 126 26.14 -39.97 20.64
N GLU A 127 25.33 -40.72 19.90
CA GLU A 127 25.47 -42.18 19.79
C GLU A 127 26.83 -42.58 19.22
N LEU A 128 27.28 -41.94 18.14
CA LEU A 128 28.60 -42.20 17.55
C LEU A 128 29.73 -41.91 18.54
N ARG A 129 29.64 -40.80 19.28
CA ARG A 129 30.61 -40.47 20.33
C ARG A 129 30.64 -41.54 21.43
N ALA A 130 29.48 -42.01 21.87
CA ALA A 130 29.38 -43.07 22.87
C ALA A 130 29.99 -44.40 22.39
N MET A 131 29.72 -44.79 21.14
CA MET A 131 30.32 -45.99 20.53
C MET A 131 31.85 -45.90 20.44
N LEU A 132 32.39 -44.75 20.06
CA LEU A 132 33.84 -44.54 19.98
C LEU A 132 34.50 -44.61 21.36
N ALA A 133 33.92 -43.96 22.37
CA ALA A 133 34.42 -44.02 23.75
C ALA A 133 34.43 -45.47 24.30
N GLN A 134 33.42 -46.26 23.95
CA GLN A 134 33.35 -47.67 24.34
C GLN A 134 34.41 -48.53 23.63
N ARG A 135 34.81 -48.15 22.41
CA ARG A 135 35.86 -48.82 21.64
C ARG A 135 37.26 -48.50 22.16
N GLU A 136 37.51 -47.25 22.56
CA GLU A 136 38.78 -46.84 23.19
C GLU A 136 38.99 -47.44 24.58
N GLY A 137 37.92 -47.69 25.34
CA GLY A 137 37.98 -48.30 26.68
C GLY A 137 38.27 -49.82 26.70
N ARG A 138 38.32 -50.50 25.55
CA ARG A 138 38.63 -51.93 25.47
C ARG A 138 40.14 -52.11 25.28
N PRO A 139 40.91 -52.58 26.28
CA PRO A 139 42.32 -52.91 26.07
C PRO A 139 42.39 -53.97 24.97
N GLY A 140 43.10 -53.66 23.89
CA GLY A 140 43.24 -54.55 22.75
C GLY A 140 43.77 -55.92 23.21
N PRO A 141 43.32 -57.03 22.60
CA PRO A 141 43.87 -58.35 22.91
C PRO A 141 45.33 -58.36 22.43
N GLY A 142 46.25 -58.12 23.37
CA GLY A 142 47.67 -58.40 23.23
C GLY A 142 47.96 -59.87 23.46
#